data_AF-A0A2K2VMX4-F1
#
_entry.id   AF-A0A2K2VMX4-F1
#
_cell.length_a   1.000
_cell.length_b   1.000
_cell.length_c   1.000
_cell.angle_alpha   90.00
_cell.angle_beta   90.00
_cell.angle_gamma   90.00
#
_symmetry.space_group_name_H-M   'P 1'
#
loop_
_entity.id
_entity.type
_entity.pdbx_description
1 polymer ?
#
loop_
_entity_poly.entity_id
_entity_poly.type
_entity_poly.pdbx_seq_one_letter_code
_entity_poly.pdbx_strand_id
1 'polypeptide(L)'
;IHAIDGSVSYSLEWKGLKFVFGGDTIPNKWYDKFAKNADLAIHECFMPPNLMMEKYGFSAVAALNVATGVHTPPASFGKVMSGIKPRMAVAYHFFNDFDTRYPIQEGIRRTYDGPLTMATDLLVWNVTKDDIRVRQVIVDDESWPAKSPTKPDEPDASAKVDFSAFIKGGKMDMSETLGPLMEKFKKENNLK
;
A
#
# COMPACT_ATOMS: atom_id res chain seq x y z
N ILE A 1 -17.78 0.71 -2.77
CA ILE A 1 -18.44 0.57 -4.10
C ILE A 1 -17.38 0.82 -5.14
N HIS A 2 -16.85 -0.24 -5.75
CA HIS A 2 -15.69 -0.12 -6.63
C HIS A 2 -15.62 -1.33 -7.56
N ALA A 3 -15.56 -1.08 -8.87
CA ALA A 3 -15.51 -2.07 -9.95
C ALA A 3 -16.65 -3.12 -9.95
N ILE A 4 -16.62 -4.07 -9.01
CA ILE A 4 -17.58 -5.18 -8.83
C ILE A 4 -17.90 -5.39 -7.35
N ASP A 5 -18.87 -6.26 -7.07
CA ASP A 5 -19.21 -6.64 -5.70
C ASP A 5 -18.04 -7.37 -5.01
N GLY A 6 -17.62 -6.87 -3.85
CA GLY A 6 -16.57 -7.48 -3.03
C GLY A 6 -15.70 -6.47 -2.28
N SER A 7 -15.52 -5.26 -2.81
CA SER A 7 -14.66 -4.25 -2.16
C SER A 7 -15.24 -3.77 -0.83
N VAL A 8 -14.39 -3.76 0.20
CA VAL A 8 -14.72 -3.38 1.57
C VAL A 8 -13.69 -2.40 2.14
N SER A 9 -14.11 -1.66 3.15
CA SER A 9 -13.23 -0.88 4.02
C SER A 9 -13.03 -1.61 5.36
N TYR A 10 -11.91 -1.37 6.03
CA TYR A 10 -11.61 -1.96 7.34
C TYR A 10 -11.55 -0.89 8.42
N SER A 11 -11.98 -1.24 9.63
CA SER A 11 -11.73 -0.46 10.83
C SER A 11 -11.05 -1.32 11.88
N LEU A 12 -9.90 -0.84 12.37
CA LEU A 12 -9.19 -1.43 13.49
C LEU A 12 -9.42 -0.53 14.70
N GLU A 13 -10.07 -1.07 15.71
CA GLU A 13 -10.30 -0.39 16.99
C GLU A 13 -9.53 -1.12 18.09
N TRP A 14 -8.63 -0.41 18.78
CA TRP A 14 -7.78 -1.00 19.81
C TRP A 14 -7.39 0.02 20.88
N LYS A 15 -7.58 -0.34 22.15
CA LYS A 15 -7.25 0.50 23.33
C LYS A 15 -7.78 1.94 23.24
N GLY A 16 -8.96 2.11 22.65
CA GLY A 16 -9.63 3.40 22.48
C GLY A 16 -9.07 4.26 21.33
N LEU A 17 -8.25 3.68 20.45
CA LEU A 17 -7.86 4.26 19.17
C LEU A 17 -8.62 3.57 18.04
N LYS A 18 -8.86 4.30 16.96
CA LYS A 18 -9.58 3.89 15.77
C LYS A 18 -8.81 4.28 14.51
N PHE A 19 -8.40 3.27 13.76
CA PHE A 19 -7.83 3.37 12.44
C PHE A 19 -8.86 2.89 11.41
N VAL A 20 -9.00 3.61 10.31
CA VAL A 20 -9.88 3.21 9.20
C VAL A 20 -9.10 3.24 7.90
N PHE A 21 -9.13 2.12 7.18
CA PHE A 21 -8.58 1.98 5.84
C PHE A 21 -9.73 1.82 4.83
N GLY A 22 -9.92 2.83 4.00
CA GLY A 22 -11.05 2.91 3.06
C GLY A 22 -10.97 1.93 1.90
N GLY A 23 -9.77 1.52 1.50
CA GLY A 23 -9.58 0.89 0.19
C GLY A 23 -10.05 1.82 -0.92
N ASP A 24 -10.57 1.23 -2.00
CA ASP A 24 -11.02 1.97 -3.18
C ASP A 24 -12.54 2.00 -3.25
N THR A 25 -13.09 3.18 -3.52
CA THR A 25 -14.54 3.41 -3.55
C THR A 25 -14.91 4.76 -4.11
N ILE A 26 -16.05 4.84 -4.79
CA ILE A 26 -16.81 6.10 -4.86
C ILE A 26 -17.35 6.47 -3.46
N PRO A 27 -17.70 7.75 -3.20
CA PRO A 27 -18.27 8.14 -1.91
C PRO A 27 -19.51 7.30 -1.58
N ASN A 28 -19.57 6.79 -0.35
CA ASN A 28 -20.64 5.89 0.06
C ASN A 28 -21.08 6.15 1.51
N LYS A 29 -22.32 5.76 1.83
CA LYS A 29 -22.94 6.01 3.14
C LYS A 29 -22.33 5.17 4.27
N TRP A 30 -21.66 4.06 3.96
CA TRP A 30 -21.10 3.16 4.97
C TRP A 30 -19.82 3.73 5.56
N TYR A 31 -18.92 4.25 4.73
CA TYR A 31 -17.72 4.92 5.23
C TYR A 31 -18.09 6.13 6.11
N ASP A 32 -19.02 6.99 5.65
CA ASP A 32 -19.53 8.12 6.44
C ASP A 32 -20.13 7.71 7.79
N LYS A 33 -20.79 6.54 7.85
CA LYS A 33 -21.39 6.02 9.08
C LYS A 33 -20.34 5.44 10.03
N PHE A 34 -19.46 4.58 9.53
CA PHE A 34 -18.61 3.73 10.37
C PHE A 34 -17.24 4.34 10.66
N ALA A 35 -16.77 5.31 9.86
CA ALA A 35 -15.47 5.95 10.04
C ALA A 35 -15.51 7.20 10.94
N LYS A 36 -16.67 7.53 11.54
CA LYS A 36 -16.83 8.71 12.40
C LYS A 36 -15.82 8.72 13.54
N ASN A 37 -15.24 9.89 13.76
CA ASN A 37 -14.29 10.21 14.83
C ASN A 37 -13.06 9.29 14.85
N ALA A 38 -12.66 8.72 13.70
CA ALA A 38 -11.43 7.96 13.61
C ALA A 38 -10.21 8.82 13.98
N ASP A 39 -9.22 8.23 14.64
CA ASP A 39 -7.95 8.92 14.87
C ASP A 39 -7.21 9.11 13.55
N LEU A 40 -7.18 8.05 12.74
CA LEU A 40 -6.56 8.08 11.40
C LEU A 40 -7.54 7.48 10.39
N ALA A 41 -7.97 8.29 9.43
CA ALA A 41 -8.90 7.88 8.37
C ALA A 41 -8.22 7.97 6.99
N ILE A 42 -7.91 6.83 6.39
CA ILE A 42 -7.35 6.72 5.04
C ILE A 42 -8.46 6.47 4.04
N HIS A 43 -8.54 7.26 2.99
CA HIS A 43 -9.52 7.08 1.93
C HIS A 43 -8.92 7.43 0.57
N GLU A 44 -9.38 6.71 -0.47
CA GLU A 44 -9.07 7.04 -1.86
C GLU A 44 -9.34 8.51 -2.15
N CYS A 45 -8.38 9.18 -2.78
CA CYS A 45 -8.53 10.51 -3.34
C CYS A 45 -7.90 10.54 -4.73
N PHE A 46 -8.72 10.35 -5.74
CA PHE A 46 -8.26 10.24 -7.12
C PHE A 46 -8.07 11.61 -7.78
N MET A 47 -7.40 11.62 -8.94
CA MET A 47 -7.11 12.86 -9.65
C MET A 47 -8.38 13.57 -10.16
N PRO A 48 -8.39 14.91 -10.25
CA PRO A 48 -9.48 15.65 -10.89
C PRO A 48 -9.47 15.45 -12.42
N PRO A 49 -10.61 15.65 -13.12
CA PRO A 49 -10.73 15.40 -14.56
C PRO A 49 -9.68 16.12 -15.42
N ASN A 50 -9.37 17.38 -15.10
CA ASN A 50 -8.38 18.18 -15.84
C ASN A 50 -6.99 17.54 -15.81
N LEU A 51 -6.55 17.01 -14.65
CA LEU A 51 -5.27 16.32 -14.56
C LEU A 51 -5.26 15.00 -15.34
N MET A 52 -6.37 14.27 -15.42
CA MET A 52 -6.44 13.07 -16.27
C MET A 52 -6.36 13.41 -17.75
N MET A 53 -7.01 14.50 -18.18
CA MET A 53 -6.91 14.97 -19.57
C MET A 53 -5.45 15.34 -19.90
N GLU A 54 -4.79 16.07 -19.00
CA GLU A 54 -3.40 16.51 -19.18
C GLU A 54 -2.40 15.36 -19.15
N LYS A 55 -2.46 14.50 -18.12
CA LYS A 55 -1.45 13.46 -17.87
C LYS A 55 -1.70 12.19 -18.67
N TYR A 56 -2.96 11.84 -18.92
CA TYR A 56 -3.33 10.56 -19.56
C TYR A 56 -3.95 10.73 -20.95
N GLY A 57 -4.19 11.95 -21.42
CA GLY A 57 -4.79 12.20 -22.73
C GLY A 57 -6.26 11.77 -22.82
N PHE A 58 -6.95 11.65 -21.69
CA PHE A 58 -8.37 11.28 -21.68
C PHE A 58 -9.23 12.33 -22.38
N SER A 59 -10.30 11.88 -23.04
CA SER A 59 -11.36 12.80 -23.46
C SER A 59 -12.05 13.40 -22.23
N ALA A 60 -12.64 14.59 -22.37
CA ALA A 60 -13.33 15.25 -21.26
C ALA A 60 -14.44 14.37 -20.65
N VAL A 61 -15.17 13.61 -21.48
CA VAL A 61 -16.23 12.69 -21.03
C VAL A 61 -15.65 11.53 -20.24
N ALA A 62 -14.55 10.91 -20.73
CA ALA A 62 -13.90 9.82 -20.03
C ALA A 62 -13.32 10.29 -18.69
N ALA A 63 -12.62 11.43 -18.68
CA ALA A 63 -12.05 12.01 -17.47
C ALA A 63 -13.14 12.35 -16.43
N LEU A 64 -14.25 12.93 -16.85
CA LEU A 64 -15.38 13.23 -15.97
C LEU A 64 -15.98 11.96 -15.36
N ASN A 65 -16.21 10.92 -16.18
CA ASN A 65 -16.76 9.65 -15.73
C ASN A 65 -15.83 8.96 -14.71
N VAL A 66 -14.54 8.83 -15.05
CA VAL A 66 -13.57 8.17 -14.16
C VAL A 66 -13.48 8.93 -12.83
N ALA A 67 -13.35 10.25 -12.87
CA ALA A 67 -13.21 11.05 -11.66
C ALA A 67 -14.45 11.07 -10.77
N THR A 68 -15.67 10.96 -11.31
CA THR A 68 -16.91 11.21 -10.53
C THR A 68 -17.83 10.00 -10.39
N GLY A 69 -17.79 9.06 -11.34
CA GLY A 69 -18.63 7.86 -11.35
C GLY A 69 -17.89 6.59 -10.95
N VAL A 70 -16.56 6.57 -11.02
CA VAL A 70 -15.74 5.37 -10.73
C VAL A 70 -14.90 5.56 -9.46
N HIS A 71 -14.43 6.78 -9.22
CA HIS A 71 -13.54 7.12 -8.12
C HIS A 71 -14.09 8.22 -7.20
N THR A 72 -13.37 8.47 -6.11
CA THR A 72 -13.59 9.62 -5.22
C THR A 72 -12.68 10.78 -5.62
N PRO A 73 -13.20 11.86 -6.22
CA PRO A 73 -12.40 13.04 -6.58
C PRO A 73 -12.12 13.91 -5.34
N PRO A 74 -11.17 14.86 -5.41
CA PRO A 74 -10.64 15.55 -4.22
C PRO A 74 -11.69 16.28 -3.38
N ALA A 75 -12.63 16.98 -4.00
CA ALA A 75 -13.72 17.64 -3.28
C ALA A 75 -14.71 16.65 -2.62
N SER A 76 -14.85 15.46 -3.17
CA SER A 76 -15.68 14.42 -2.54
C SER A 76 -14.95 13.77 -1.38
N PHE A 77 -13.64 13.55 -1.48
CA PHE A 77 -12.80 13.13 -0.35
C PHE A 77 -12.97 14.12 0.81
N GLY A 78 -12.80 15.42 0.55
CA GLY A 78 -12.94 16.43 1.58
C GLY A 78 -14.35 16.45 2.19
N LYS A 79 -15.41 16.29 1.38
CA LYS A 79 -16.79 16.18 1.89
C LYS A 79 -16.97 14.98 2.82
N VAL A 80 -16.40 13.82 2.48
CA VAL A 80 -16.43 12.61 3.33
C VAL A 80 -15.69 12.88 4.64
N MET A 81 -14.48 13.44 4.58
CA MET A 81 -13.67 13.73 5.77
C MET A 81 -14.33 14.75 6.71
N SER A 82 -15.00 15.76 6.16
CA SER A 82 -15.81 16.71 6.94
C SER A 82 -17.01 16.08 7.63
N GLY A 83 -17.58 15.02 7.04
CA GLY A 83 -18.68 14.25 7.63
C GLY A 83 -18.24 13.40 8.83
N ILE A 84 -17.08 12.77 8.71
CA ILE A 84 -16.57 11.83 9.73
C ILE A 84 -15.68 12.48 10.78
N LYS A 85 -15.11 13.66 10.51
CA LYS A 85 -14.27 14.47 11.42
C LYS A 85 -13.14 13.66 12.07
N PRO A 86 -12.20 13.11 11.28
CA PRO A 86 -11.09 12.36 11.85
C PRO A 86 -10.08 13.30 12.53
N ARG A 87 -9.25 12.80 13.45
CA ARG A 87 -8.10 13.58 13.97
C ARG A 87 -7.05 13.82 12.88
N MET A 88 -6.87 12.86 11.97
CA MET A 88 -6.05 12.99 10.77
C MET A 88 -6.73 12.30 9.58
N ALA A 89 -6.97 13.07 8.50
CA ALA A 89 -7.37 12.52 7.22
C ALA A 89 -6.13 12.20 6.36
N VAL A 90 -6.15 11.09 5.64
CA VAL A 90 -5.07 10.69 4.73
C VAL A 90 -5.64 10.45 3.34
N ALA A 91 -5.24 11.31 2.41
CA ALA A 91 -5.53 11.13 0.99
C ALA A 91 -4.46 10.22 0.38
N TYR A 92 -4.88 9.15 -0.30
CA TYR A 92 -3.98 8.23 -1.01
C TYR A 92 -4.54 7.85 -2.40
N HIS A 93 -3.84 6.99 -3.12
CA HIS A 93 -4.27 6.43 -4.41
C HIS A 93 -4.24 7.46 -5.57
N PHE A 94 -3.24 8.33 -5.55
CA PHE A 94 -2.88 9.24 -6.65
C PHE A 94 -1.35 9.31 -6.76
N PHE A 95 -0.83 9.62 -7.95
CA PHE A 95 0.59 9.94 -8.10
C PHE A 95 0.89 11.27 -7.43
N ASN A 96 1.73 11.24 -6.40
CA ASN A 96 1.96 12.37 -5.50
C ASN A 96 3.19 13.19 -5.91
N ASP A 97 3.15 13.75 -7.11
CA ASP A 97 4.24 14.46 -7.76
C ASP A 97 4.11 15.98 -7.61
N PHE A 98 5.17 16.71 -8.01
CA PHE A 98 5.24 18.16 -7.86
C PHE A 98 4.16 18.91 -8.66
N ASP A 99 3.66 18.32 -9.76
CA ASP A 99 2.67 18.92 -10.66
C ASP A 99 1.25 18.34 -10.50
N THR A 100 1.08 17.28 -9.70
CA THR A 100 -0.23 16.67 -9.43
C THR A 100 -0.73 16.97 -8.00
N ARG A 101 0.16 17.07 -7.02
CA ARG A 101 -0.21 17.14 -5.61
C ARG A 101 -1.00 18.39 -5.23
N TYR A 102 -0.64 19.55 -5.78
CA TYR A 102 -1.22 20.83 -5.37
C TYR A 102 -2.67 20.98 -5.84
N PRO A 103 -3.02 20.70 -7.11
CA PRO A 103 -4.42 20.73 -7.54
C PRO A 103 -5.32 19.75 -6.78
N ILE A 104 -4.79 18.56 -6.44
CA ILE A 104 -5.51 17.56 -5.62
C ILE A 104 -5.74 18.14 -4.22
N GLN A 105 -4.71 18.65 -3.56
CA GLN A 105 -4.82 19.24 -2.24
C GLN A 105 -5.80 20.42 -2.22
N GLU A 106 -5.73 21.32 -3.18
CA GLU A 106 -6.67 22.44 -3.33
C GLU A 106 -8.11 21.95 -3.47
N GLY A 107 -8.34 20.90 -4.26
CA GLY A 107 -9.65 20.29 -4.40
C GLY A 107 -10.20 19.73 -3.08
N ILE A 108 -9.36 19.08 -2.26
CA ILE A 108 -9.72 18.63 -0.91
C ILE A 108 -10.10 19.83 -0.04
N ARG A 109 -9.26 20.88 -0.03
CA ARG A 109 -9.42 22.06 0.84
C ARG A 109 -10.68 22.86 0.59
N ARG A 110 -11.35 22.69 -0.57
CA ARG A 110 -12.66 23.29 -0.83
C ARG A 110 -13.77 22.79 0.10
N THR A 111 -13.59 21.61 0.70
CA THR A 111 -14.65 20.95 1.48
C THR A 111 -14.16 20.37 2.80
N TYR A 112 -12.87 20.43 3.10
CA TYR A 112 -12.26 19.94 4.35
C TYR A 112 -11.12 20.84 4.83
N ASP A 113 -11.25 21.32 6.06
CA ASP A 113 -10.33 22.23 6.74
C ASP A 113 -9.48 21.54 7.82
N GLY A 114 -9.82 20.30 8.21
CA GLY A 114 -9.11 19.56 9.25
C GLY A 114 -7.70 19.09 8.86
N PRO A 115 -6.99 18.40 9.78
CA PRO A 115 -5.65 17.87 9.53
C PRO A 115 -5.65 16.87 8.36
N LEU A 116 -4.66 17.00 7.49
CA LEU A 116 -4.57 16.28 6.21
C LEU A 116 -3.13 15.85 5.94
N THR A 117 -2.95 14.59 5.59
CA THR A 117 -1.74 14.07 4.95
C THR A 117 -2.01 13.75 3.49
N MET A 118 -1.15 14.25 2.60
CA MET A 118 -1.08 13.83 1.19
C MET A 118 -0.10 12.66 1.10
N ALA A 119 -0.60 11.42 1.09
CA ALA A 119 0.22 10.23 1.28
C ALA A 119 1.22 10.00 0.15
N THR A 120 2.43 9.58 0.51
CA THR A 120 3.44 9.05 -0.41
C THR A 120 4.10 7.83 0.24
N ASP A 121 4.86 7.08 -0.52
CA ASP A 121 5.56 5.90 -0.04
C ASP A 121 6.44 6.23 1.17
N LEU A 122 6.54 5.26 2.08
CA LEU A 122 7.34 5.34 3.31
C LEU A 122 6.92 6.44 4.30
N LEU A 123 5.71 6.99 4.20
CA LEU A 123 5.16 7.77 5.32
C LEU A 123 4.76 6.88 6.50
N VAL A 124 4.98 7.39 7.71
CA VAL A 124 4.57 6.76 8.95
C VAL A 124 3.82 7.74 9.84
N TRP A 125 2.76 7.26 10.47
CA TRP A 125 1.99 8.00 11.47
C TRP A 125 2.18 7.34 12.84
N ASN A 126 2.71 8.09 13.81
CA ASN A 126 2.71 7.68 15.21
C ASN A 126 1.46 8.23 15.88
N VAL A 127 0.51 7.35 16.16
CA VAL A 127 -0.79 7.71 16.73
C VAL A 127 -0.79 7.44 18.24
N THR A 128 -0.96 8.49 19.03
CA THR A 128 -1.22 8.41 20.47
C THR A 128 -2.60 9.03 20.77
N LYS A 129 -3.05 8.96 22.03
CA LYS A 129 -4.29 9.63 22.43
C LYS A 129 -4.21 11.15 22.31
N ASP A 130 -3.00 11.70 22.42
CA ASP A 130 -2.78 13.15 22.51
C ASP A 130 -2.31 13.75 21.17
N ASP A 131 -1.55 13.00 20.37
CA ASP A 131 -0.91 13.49 19.15
C ASP A 131 -0.91 12.48 18.00
N ILE A 132 -0.82 12.98 16.77
CA ILE A 132 -0.57 12.18 15.56
C ILE A 132 0.63 12.79 14.84
N ARG A 133 1.80 12.18 15.00
CA ARG A 133 3.04 12.65 14.38
C ARG A 133 3.25 11.96 13.03
N VAL A 134 3.29 12.75 11.97
CA VAL A 134 3.65 12.31 10.61
C VAL A 134 5.17 12.36 10.43
N ARG A 135 5.77 11.31 9.88
CA ARG A 135 7.20 11.25 9.53
C ARG A 135 7.38 10.51 8.21
N GLN A 136 8.56 10.66 7.61
CA GLN A 136 9.01 9.84 6.49
C GLN A 136 10.06 8.86 7.00
N VAL A 137 9.93 7.59 6.62
CA VAL A 137 10.91 6.56 6.89
C VAL A 137 12.04 6.70 5.87
N ILE A 138 13.27 6.67 6.36
CA ILE A 138 14.47 6.52 5.52
C ILE A 138 14.83 5.03 5.58
N VAL A 139 14.88 4.39 4.43
CA VAL A 139 15.21 2.96 4.28
C VAL A 139 16.55 2.80 3.58
N ASP A 140 17.12 1.60 3.71
CA ASP A 140 18.25 1.16 2.91
C ASP A 140 17.70 0.48 1.64
N ASP A 141 17.96 1.08 0.48
CA ASP A 141 17.50 0.57 -0.82
C ASP A 141 18.17 -0.77 -1.17
N GLU A 142 19.28 -1.13 -0.49
CA GLU A 142 20.01 -2.39 -0.64
C GLU A 142 19.75 -3.37 0.52
N SER A 143 18.61 -3.23 1.20
CA SER A 143 18.29 -4.03 2.39
C SER A 143 18.21 -5.54 2.15
N TRP A 144 18.64 -6.30 3.15
CA TRP A 144 18.52 -7.76 3.21
C TRP A 144 17.43 -8.17 4.23
N PRO A 145 16.79 -9.34 4.06
CA PRO A 145 15.84 -9.84 5.05
C PRO A 145 16.47 -9.94 6.45
N ALA A 146 15.74 -9.49 7.46
CA ALA A 146 16.14 -9.69 8.84
C ALA A 146 16.21 -11.19 9.16
N LYS A 147 17.13 -11.57 10.06
CA LYS A 147 17.21 -12.96 10.53
C LYS A 147 15.88 -13.35 11.17
N SER A 148 15.37 -14.53 10.80
CA SER A 148 14.14 -15.06 11.40
C SER A 148 14.30 -15.17 12.93
N PRO A 149 13.32 -14.69 13.72
CA PRO A 149 13.32 -14.89 15.16
C PRO A 149 13.02 -16.34 15.56
N THR A 150 12.48 -17.13 14.63
CA THR A 150 12.16 -18.55 14.83
C THR A 150 13.09 -19.42 13.99
N LYS A 151 13.36 -20.63 14.48
CA LYS A 151 14.04 -21.65 13.69
C LYS A 151 13.13 -22.11 12.55
N PRO A 152 13.69 -22.42 11.37
CA PRO A 152 12.92 -23.05 10.30
C PRO A 152 12.45 -24.43 10.75
N ASP A 153 11.25 -24.81 10.30
CA ASP A 153 10.75 -26.18 10.43
C ASP A 153 11.53 -27.12 9.51
N GLU A 154 11.45 -28.42 9.79
CA GLU A 154 12.01 -29.44 8.92
C GLU A 154 11.20 -29.55 7.61
N PRO A 155 11.85 -29.67 6.44
CA PRO A 155 11.14 -29.86 5.18
C PRO A 155 10.28 -31.14 5.18
N ASP A 156 9.06 -31.04 4.65
CA ASP A 156 8.24 -32.23 4.40
C ASP A 156 8.82 -33.06 3.26
N ALA A 157 9.47 -34.17 3.61
CA ALA A 157 10.08 -35.07 2.65
C ALA A 157 9.07 -35.69 1.66
N SER A 158 7.79 -35.80 2.04
CA SER A 158 6.74 -36.35 1.19
C SER A 158 6.31 -35.42 0.06
N ALA A 159 6.55 -34.10 0.23
CA ALA A 159 6.27 -33.10 -0.79
C ALA A 159 7.32 -33.04 -1.92
N LYS A 160 8.36 -33.88 -1.85
CA LYS A 160 9.42 -33.90 -2.85
C LYS A 160 8.89 -34.39 -4.20
N VAL A 161 8.91 -33.51 -5.19
CA VAL A 161 8.64 -33.86 -6.60
C VAL A 161 9.96 -34.04 -7.33
N ASP A 162 10.16 -35.23 -7.90
CA ASP A 162 11.36 -35.53 -8.69
C ASP A 162 11.27 -34.95 -10.10
N PHE A 163 12.41 -34.45 -10.60
CA PHE A 163 12.55 -34.13 -12.02
C PHE A 163 12.43 -35.40 -12.89
N SER A 164 11.84 -35.25 -14.08
CA SER A 164 11.79 -36.34 -15.07
C SER A 164 13.19 -36.77 -15.50
N ALA A 165 13.31 -37.99 -16.02
CA ALA A 165 14.58 -38.51 -16.52
C ALA A 165 15.18 -37.61 -17.62
N PHE A 166 14.34 -37.07 -18.51
CA PHE A 166 14.76 -36.14 -19.55
C PHE A 166 15.45 -34.89 -18.97
N ILE A 167 14.85 -34.24 -17.97
CA ILE A 167 15.45 -33.07 -17.31
C ILE A 167 16.71 -33.45 -16.54
N LYS A 168 16.70 -34.58 -15.81
CA LYS A 168 17.88 -35.06 -15.05
C LYS A 168 19.07 -35.37 -15.97
N GLY A 169 18.81 -35.88 -17.19
CA GLY A 169 19.85 -36.21 -18.18
C GLY A 169 20.53 -34.99 -18.80
N GLY A 170 19.95 -33.79 -18.68
CA GLY A 170 20.54 -32.54 -19.19
C GLY A 170 21.60 -31.90 -18.28
N LYS A 171 21.97 -32.53 -17.17
CA LYS A 171 22.98 -31.99 -16.25
C LYS A 171 24.37 -32.01 -16.88
N MET A 172 25.00 -30.85 -16.95
CA MET A 172 26.42 -30.72 -17.28
C MET A 172 27.28 -31.13 -16.07
N ASP A 173 28.37 -31.86 -16.31
CA ASP A 173 29.33 -32.19 -15.26
C ASP A 173 30.15 -30.96 -14.88
N MET A 174 30.04 -30.54 -13.62
CA MET A 174 30.75 -29.40 -13.04
C MET A 174 31.67 -29.82 -11.90
N SER A 175 31.93 -31.13 -11.75
CA SER A 175 32.65 -31.70 -10.60
C SER A 175 34.08 -31.16 -10.47
N GLU A 176 34.81 -30.99 -11.57
CA GLU A 176 36.17 -30.44 -11.56
C GLU A 176 36.21 -28.97 -11.07
N THR A 177 35.20 -28.17 -11.41
CA THR A 177 35.12 -26.75 -11.04
C THR A 177 34.56 -26.55 -9.62
N LEU A 178 33.49 -27.27 -9.26
CA LEU A 178 32.80 -27.10 -7.98
C LEU A 178 33.41 -27.93 -6.86
N GLY A 179 34.04 -29.07 -7.16
CA GLY A 179 34.62 -29.98 -6.17
C GLY A 179 35.56 -29.27 -5.18
N PRO A 180 36.59 -28.53 -5.65
CA PRO A 180 37.51 -27.82 -4.77
C PRO A 180 36.82 -26.75 -3.89
N LEU A 181 35.82 -26.04 -4.45
CA LEU A 181 35.06 -25.02 -3.72
C LEU A 181 34.19 -25.64 -2.62
N MET A 182 33.54 -26.77 -2.91
CA MET A 182 32.72 -27.51 -1.95
C MET A 182 33.56 -28.07 -0.81
N GLU A 183 34.69 -28.72 -1.10
CA GLU A 183 35.57 -29.29 -0.07
C GLU A 183 36.16 -28.22 0.84
N LYS A 184 36.55 -27.06 0.28
CA LYS A 184 36.97 -25.90 1.08
C LYS A 184 35.86 -25.43 2.02
N PHE A 185 34.66 -25.21 1.51
CA PHE A 185 33.52 -24.75 2.30
C PHE A 185 33.16 -25.76 3.41
N LYS A 186 33.16 -27.06 3.10
CA LYS A 186 32.90 -28.12 4.08
C LYS A 186 33.93 -28.10 5.22
N LYS A 187 35.21 -28.00 4.88
CA LYS A 187 36.30 -27.94 5.87
C LYS A 187 36.18 -26.70 6.77
N GLU A 188 35.87 -25.54 6.20
CA GLU A 188 35.70 -24.28 6.95
C GLU A 188 34.49 -24.31 7.90
N ASN A 189 33.47 -25.11 7.57
CA ASN A 189 32.22 -25.18 8.33
C ASN A 189 32.02 -26.51 9.09
N ASN A 190 33.05 -27.37 9.17
CA ASN A 190 32.99 -28.70 9.81
C ASN A 190 31.84 -29.59 9.29
N LEU A 191 31.55 -29.51 7.99
CA LEU A 191 30.56 -30.34 7.32
C LEU A 191 31.22 -31.64 6.83
N LYS A 192 30.45 -32.74 6.83
CA LYS A 192 30.88 -34.03 6.25
C LYS A 192 30.73 -34.03 4.73
#